data_AF-A0A1F2QPZ6-F1
#
_entry.id   AF-A0A1F2QPZ6-F1
#
_cell.length_a   1.000
_cell.length_b   1.000
_cell.length_c   1.000
_cell.angle_alpha   90.00
_cell.angle_beta   90.00
_cell.angle_gamma   90.00
#
_symmetry.space_group_name_H-M   'P 1'
#
loop_
_entity.id
_entity.type
_entity.pdbx_description
1 polymer ?
#
loop_
_entity_poly.entity_id
_entity_poly.type
_entity_poly.pdbx_seq_one_letter_code
_entity_poly.pdbx_strand_id
1 'polypeptide(L)' 'MGLPKPKPVEHEIGKYICPKTKLPVPLLSYTPLSGVAWPMVVDKCADCGEKHVVESEDVLHPPVFGYE' A
#
# COMPACT_ATOMS: atom_id res chain seq x y z
N MET A 1 29.35 -13.23 -15.84
CA MET A 1 27.91 -13.53 -15.71
C MET A 1 27.32 -12.48 -14.78
N GLY A 2 26.42 -11.63 -15.27
CA GLY A 2 25.77 -10.61 -14.43
C GLY A 2 24.76 -11.27 -13.50
N LEU A 3 24.80 -10.92 -12.21
CA LEU A 3 23.78 -11.35 -11.24
C LEU A 3 22.40 -10.95 -11.77
N PRO A 4 21.39 -11.84 -11.71
CA PRO A 4 20.03 -11.48 -12.09
C PRO A 4 19.57 -10.34 -11.17
N LYS A 5 19.23 -9.19 -11.76
CA LYS A 5 18.65 -8.08 -11.00
C LYS A 5 17.38 -8.61 -10.31
N PRO A 6 17.22 -8.44 -8.99
CA PRO A 6 15.99 -8.85 -8.33
C PRO A 6 14.84 -8.11 -9.01
N LYS A 7 13.86 -8.86 -9.51
CA LYS A 7 12.61 -8.25 -9.97
C LYS A 7 12.00 -7.57 -8.75
N PRO A 8 11.60 -6.29 -8.83
CA PRO A 8 10.91 -5.66 -7.72
C PRO A 8 9.63 -6.47 -7.46
N VAL A 9 9.53 -7.02 -6.25
CA VAL A 9 8.35 -7.79 -5.82
C VAL A 9 7.43 -6.82 -5.13
N GLU A 10 6.21 -6.73 -5.63
CA GLU A 10 5.16 -5.95 -5.00
C GLU A 10 4.72 -6.64 -3.71
N HIS A 11 4.57 -5.89 -2.63
CA HIS A 11 4.16 -6.39 -1.33
C HIS A 11 3.10 -5.47 -0.70
N GLU A 12 2.25 -6.05 0.14
CA GLU A 12 1.26 -5.30 0.90
C GLU A 12 1.95 -4.48 2.01
N ILE A 13 1.80 -3.16 1.97
CA ILE A 13 2.33 -2.23 2.98
C ILE A 13 1.28 -1.79 4.00
N GLY A 14 0.02 -2.13 3.76
CA GLY A 14 -1.11 -1.80 4.62
C GLY A 14 -2.43 -1.91 3.86
N LYS A 15 -3.50 -1.40 4.45
CA LYS A 15 -4.82 -1.33 3.83
C LYS A 15 -5.36 0.08 3.92
N TYR A 16 -6.00 0.59 2.89
CA TYR A 16 -6.69 1.88 2.94
C TYR A 16 -8.18 1.66 2.72
N ILE A 17 -9.01 2.59 3.18
CA ILE A 17 -10.46 2.52 2.93
C ILE A 17 -10.77 3.13 1.56
N CYS A 18 -11.33 2.34 0.66
CA CYS A 18 -11.79 2.83 -0.63
C CYS A 18 -12.88 3.91 -0.42
N PRO A 19 -12.70 5.15 -0.92
CA PRO A 19 -13.65 6.23 -0.67
C PRO A 19 -15.03 5.99 -1.29
N LYS A 20 -15.11 5.16 -2.34
CA LYS A 20 -16.34 4.80 -3.06
C LYS A 20 -17.13 3.70 -2.36
N THR A 21 -16.48 2.58 -2.06
CA THR A 21 -17.14 1.38 -1.56
C THR A 21 -17.08 1.25 -0.05
N LYS A 22 -16.26 2.08 0.62
CA LYS A 22 -16.02 2.05 2.06
C LYS A 22 -15.44 0.72 2.56
N LEU A 23 -14.85 -0.07 1.66
CA LEU A 23 -14.21 -1.33 1.99
C LEU A 23 -12.69 -1.16 2.16
N PRO A 24 -12.05 -1.94 3.05
CA PRO A 24 -10.61 -1.97 3.18
C PRO A 24 -9.98 -2.66 1.98
N VAL A 25 -9.09 -1.96 1.28
CA VAL A 25 -8.39 -2.42 0.07
C VAL A 25 -6.89 -2.51 0.38
N PRO A 26 -6.21 -3.61 -0.01
CA PRO A 26 -4.77 -3.73 0.19
C PRO A 26 -4.03 -2.68 -0.63
N LEU A 27 -3.08 -2.00 0.03
CA LEU A 27 -2.14 -1.09 -0.61
C LEU A 27 -0.86 -1.85 -0.90
N LEU A 28 -0.58 -2.03 -2.20
CA LEU A 28 0.58 -2.78 -2.68
C LEU A 28 1.65 -1.81 -3.16
N SER A 29 2.91 -2.04 -2.77
CA SER A 29 4.06 -1.22 -3.15
C SER A 29 5.29 -2.10 -3.38
N TYR A 30 6.22 -1.61 -4.19
CA TYR A 30 7.55 -2.21 -4.35
C TYR A 30 8.53 -1.76 -3.26
N THR A 31 8.15 -0.72 -2.51
CA THR A 31 8.96 -0.12 -1.44
C THR A 31 8.29 -0.39 -0.10
N PRO A 32 9.05 -0.79 0.94
CA PRO A 32 8.50 -0.95 2.28
C PRO A 32 7.87 0.33 2.77
N LEU A 33 6.88 0.22 3.66
CA LEU A 33 6.10 1.33 4.20
C LEU A 33 6.97 2.54 4.62
N SER A 34 8.11 2.30 5.29
CA SER A 34 9.02 3.34 5.76
C SER A 34 9.74 4.14 4.66
N GLY A 35 9.78 3.62 3.44
CA GLY A 35 10.39 4.26 2.28
C GLY A 35 9.39 4.74 1.22
N VAL A 36 8.08 4.57 1.46
CA VAL A 36 7.04 5.02 0.53
C VAL A 36 7.01 6.55 0.53
N ALA A 37 7.05 7.13 -0.67
CA ALA A 37 6.83 8.55 -0.87
C ALA A 37 5.32 8.83 -0.87
N TRP A 38 4.87 9.65 0.10
CA TRP A 38 3.48 10.08 0.23
C TRP A 38 3.27 11.45 -0.44
N PRO A 39 2.07 11.72 -0.98
CA PRO A 39 0.92 10.80 -1.09
C PRO A 39 1.14 9.75 -2.19
N MET A 40 0.62 8.53 -1.95
CA MET A 40 0.71 7.44 -2.91
C MET A 40 -0.49 7.44 -3.84
N VAL A 41 -0.23 7.26 -5.14
CA VAL A 41 -1.29 7.19 -6.15
C VAL A 41 -1.56 5.73 -6.51
N VAL A 42 -2.76 5.26 -6.18
CA VAL A 42 -3.28 3.97 -6.62
C VAL A 42 -4.04 4.20 -7.92
N ASP A 43 -3.42 3.91 -9.07
CA ASP A 43 -4.05 4.15 -10.37
C ASP A 43 -5.30 3.29 -10.63
N LYS A 44 -5.36 2.10 -10.02
CA LYS A 44 -6.51 1.20 -10.12
C LYS A 44 -6.77 0.51 -8.79
N CYS A 45 -7.78 0.98 -8.06
CA CYS A 45 -8.29 0.32 -6.87
C CYS A 45 -8.74 -1.11 -7.21
N ALA A 46 -8.32 -2.09 -6.42
CA ALA A 46 -8.69 -3.49 -6.65
C ALA A 46 -10.20 -3.76 -6.47
N ASP A 47 -10.89 -2.87 -5.76
CA ASP A 47 -12.31 -3.01 -5.43
C ASP A 47 -13.22 -2.20 -6.37
N CYS A 48 -13.01 -0.88 -6.49
CA CYS A 48 -13.87 -0.02 -7.33
C CYS A 48 -13.31 0.24 -8.75
N GLY A 49 -12.04 -0.10 -9.00
CA GLY A 49 -11.38 0.12 -10.29
C GLY A 49 -10.96 1.57 -10.59
N GLU A 50 -11.26 2.54 -9.72
CA GLU A 50 -10.89 3.94 -9.90
C GLU A 50 -9.53 4.29 -9.30
N LYS A 51 -9.03 5.46 -9.69
CA LYS A 51 -7.78 6.04 -9.18
C LYS A 51 -8.02 6.71 -7.82
N HIS A 52 -7.15 6.43 -6.87
CA HIS A 52 -7.20 7.02 -5.53
C HIS A 52 -5.84 7.59 -5.13
N VAL A 53 -5.88 8.68 -4.37
CA VAL A 53 -4.72 9.24 -3.68
C VAL A 53 -4.85 8.82 -2.23
N VAL A 54 -3.83 8.13 -1.72
CA VAL A 54 -3.81 7.60 -0.36
C VAL A 54 -2.70 8.32 0.39
N GLU A 55 -3.03 8.91 1.54
CA GLU A 55 -2.04 9.51 2.44
C GLU A 55 -1.59 8.48 3.48
N SER A 56 -0.44 8.73 4.11
CA SER A 56 0.07 7.80 5.14
C SER A 56 -0.91 7.62 6.30
N GLU A 57 -1.70 8.64 6.61
CA GLU A 57 -2.67 8.64 7.71
C GLU A 57 -3.92 7.80 7.40
N ASP A 58 -4.25 7.62 6.12
CA ASP A 58 -5.38 6.80 5.66
C ASP A 58 -5.06 5.30 5.63
N VAL A 59 -3.79 4.94 5.82
CA VAL A 59 -3.34 3.55 5.83
C VAL A 59 -3.58 2.95 7.21
N LEU A 60 -4.48 1.99 7.25
CA LEU A 60 -4.68 1.11 8.39
C LEU A 60 -3.48 0.18 8.51
N HIS A 61 -2.61 0.50 9.46
CA HIS A 61 -1.58 -0.41 9.93
C HIS A 61 -2.21 -1.42 10.88
N PRO A 62 -1.86 -2.72 10.80
CA PRO A 62 -2.21 -3.65 11.86
C PRO A 62 -1.70 -3.10 13.19
N PRO A 63 -2.46 -3.23 14.30
CA PRO A 63 -2.04 -2.74 15.59
C PRO A 63 -0.67 -3.33 15.90
N VAL A 64 0.32 -2.46 16.11
CA VAL A 64 1.62 -2.86 16.60
C VAL A 64 1.35 -3.38 18.01
N PHE A 65 1.27 -4.70 18.18
CA PHE A 65 1.12 -5.33 19.48
C PHE A 65 2.44 -5.12 20.23
N GLY A 66 2.60 -3.92 20.79
CA GLY A 66 3.66 -3.57 21.72
C GLY A 66 3.34 -4.25 23.03
N TYR A 67 4.24 -5.15 23.43
CA TYR A 67 4.34 -5.62 24.80
C TYR A 67 4.55 -4.39 25.72
N GLU A 68 3.79 -4.29 26.79
CA GLU A 68 4.24 -3.62 28.02
C GLU A 68 4.71 -4.69 29.00
#